data_AF-A0A2W6NTM9-F1
#
_entry.id   AF-A0A2W6NTM9-F1
#
_cell.length_a   1.000
_cell.length_b   1.000
_cell.length_c   1.000
_cell.angle_alpha   90.00
_cell.angle_beta   90.00
_cell.angle_gamma   90.00
#
_symmetry.space_group_name_H-M   'P 1'
#
loop_
_entity.id
_entity.type
_entity.pdbx_description
1 polymer ?
#
loop_
_entity_poly.entity_id
_entity_poly.type
_entity_poly.pdbx_seq_one_letter_code
_entity_poly.pdbx_strand_id
1 'polypeptide(L)'
;DVVNHHLAKVYGKASVGAPPMSVPHIDTRVLDGKRVVLFGPFATFSTKFLKNGSLWDLMSSTTTSNVMPMMHVGLDNFDLVKYLVSQVMLSEEDRFEALKEY
;
A
#
# COMPACT_ATOMS: atom_id res chain seq x y z
N ASP A 1 20.57 10.05 13.30
CA ASP A 1 21.55 8.94 13.31
C ASP A 1 21.04 7.63 12.71
N VAL A 2 19.93 7.05 13.18
CA VAL A 2 19.39 5.75 12.68
C VAL A 2 19.27 5.69 11.15
N VAL A 3 18.73 6.73 10.52
CA VAL A 3 18.56 6.83 9.06
C VAL A 3 19.86 6.69 8.27
N ASN A 4 20.98 7.18 8.81
CA ASN A 4 22.28 7.11 8.13
C ASN A 4 22.91 5.72 8.23
N HIS A 5 22.55 4.96 9.27
CA HIS A 5 23.07 3.61 9.52
C HIS A 5 22.22 2.52 8.87
N HIS A 6 20.95 2.80 8.56
CA HIS A 6 20.07 1.85 7.86
C HIS A 6 20.31 1.92 6.35
N LEU A 7 21.08 0.97 5.79
CA LEU A 7 21.43 0.92 4.36
C LEU A 7 20.76 -0.23 3.60
N ALA A 8 20.23 -1.21 4.32
CA ALA A 8 19.61 -2.40 3.75
C ALA A 8 18.09 -2.26 3.73
N LYS A 9 17.44 -2.96 2.79
CA LYS A 9 16.00 -3.22 2.87
C LYS A 9 15.79 -4.49 3.68
N VAL A 10 15.03 -4.40 4.77
CA VAL A 10 14.74 -5.53 5.65
C VAL A 10 13.26 -5.86 5.61
N TYR A 11 12.96 -7.15 5.63
CA TYR A 11 11.60 -7.68 5.63
C TYR A 11 11.32 -8.39 6.95
N GLY A 12 10.13 -8.16 7.49
CA GLY A 12 9.61 -8.89 8.62
C GLY A 12 8.94 -10.18 8.24
N LYS A 13 8.31 -10.81 9.24
CA LYS A 13 7.44 -11.96 9.01
C LYS A 13 6.08 -11.46 8.56
N ALA A 14 5.46 -12.19 7.63
CA ALA A 14 4.08 -11.95 7.26
C ALA A 14 3.18 -12.26 8.47
N SER A 15 2.19 -11.40 8.72
CA SER A 15 1.11 -11.72 9.65
C SER A 15 0.21 -12.81 9.06
N VAL A 16 -0.40 -13.62 9.94
CA VAL A 16 -1.26 -14.74 9.51
C VAL A 16 -2.44 -14.19 8.71
N GLY A 17 -2.62 -14.68 7.49
CA GLY A 17 -3.71 -14.27 6.59
C GLY A 17 -3.44 -13.02 5.76
N ALA A 18 -2.29 -12.36 5.93
CA ALA A 18 -1.91 -11.25 5.07
C ALA A 18 -1.46 -11.75 3.68
N PRO A 19 -1.81 -11.04 2.59
CA PRO A 19 -1.33 -11.38 1.26
C PRO A 19 0.20 -11.48 1.21
N PRO A 20 0.78 -12.40 0.41
CA PRO A 20 2.23 -12.61 0.36
C PRO A 20 3.03 -11.37 -0.09
N MET A 21 2.37 -10.39 -0.71
CA MET A 21 2.97 -9.12 -1.14
C MET A 21 2.98 -8.03 -0.04
N SER A 22 2.26 -8.22 1.08
CA SER A 22 2.08 -7.20 2.13
C SER A 22 3.00 -7.40 3.34
N VAL A 23 4.16 -8.02 3.14
CA VAL A 23 5.13 -8.26 4.21
C VAL A 23 5.68 -6.92 4.73
N PRO A 24 5.64 -6.68 6.06
CA PRO A 24 6.17 -5.45 6.63
C PRO A 24 7.65 -5.33 6.31
N HIS A 25 8.10 -4.13 5.96
CA HIS A 25 9.47 -3.85 5.64
C HIS A 25 9.87 -2.45 6.06
N ILE A 26 11.15 -2.33 6.36
CA ILE A 26 11.81 -1.05 6.52
C ILE A 26 12.80 -0.91 5.38
N ASP A 27 12.75 0.23 4.70
CA ASP A 27 13.72 0.56 3.67
C ASP A 27 14.12 2.02 3.67
N THR A 28 15.34 2.24 3.18
CA THR A 28 15.90 3.57 3.03
C THR A 28 15.57 4.11 1.64
N ARG A 29 15.03 5.33 1.60
CA ARG A 29 14.75 6.09 0.37
C ARG A 29 15.52 7.39 0.36
N VAL A 30 15.72 7.92 -0.84
CA VAL A 30 16.24 9.27 -1.05
C VAL A 30 15.11 10.09 -1.69
N LEU A 31 14.56 11.03 -0.93
CA LEU A 31 13.50 11.93 -1.37
C LEU A 31 14.05 13.36 -1.31
N ASP A 32 13.99 14.08 -2.44
CA ASP A 32 14.48 15.46 -2.56
C ASP A 32 15.91 15.65 -2.04
N GLY A 33 16.80 14.69 -2.35
CA GLY A 33 18.20 14.67 -1.92
C GLY A 33 18.41 14.31 -0.45
N LYS A 34 17.35 14.09 0.33
CA LYS A 34 17.41 13.70 1.74
C LYS A 34 17.17 12.21 1.89
N ARG A 35 17.99 11.57 2.72
CA ARG A 35 17.78 10.18 3.11
C ARG A 35 16.66 10.11 4.14
N VAL A 36 15.74 9.18 3.94
CA VAL A 36 14.64 8.87 4.87
C VAL A 36 14.54 7.35 5.03
N VAL A 37 14.01 6.91 6.17
CA VAL A 37 13.66 5.51 6.40
C VAL A 37 12.15 5.42 6.45
N LEU A 38 11.57 4.49 5.69
CA LEU A 38 10.14 4.27 5.60
C LEU A 38 9.78 2.89 6.11
N PHE A 39 8.68 2.82 6.84
CA PHE A 39 8.04 1.58 7.27
C PHE A 39 6.71 1.39 6.53
N GLY A 40 6.40 0.14 6.16
CA GLY A 40 5.17 -0.22 5.49
C GLY A 40 5.19 -1.69 5.06
N PRO A 41 4.37 -2.12 4.08
CA PRO A 41 3.47 -1.30 3.29
C PRO A 41 2.13 -1.10 3.99
N PHE A 42 1.59 0.11 3.89
CA PHE A 42 0.17 0.38 4.16
C PHE A 42 -0.51 0.66 2.83
N ALA A 43 -1.67 0.03 2.59
CA ALA A 43 -2.41 0.26 1.36
C ALA A 43 -2.90 1.72 1.29
N THR A 44 -2.88 2.26 0.07
CA THR A 44 -3.45 3.58 -0.25
C THR A 44 -4.35 3.43 -1.46
N PHE A 45 -5.31 4.34 -1.63
CA PHE A 45 -6.22 4.33 -2.77
C PHE A 45 -6.18 5.67 -3.52
N SER A 46 -6.14 5.60 -4.84
CA SER A 46 -6.31 6.76 -5.72
C SER A 46 -6.96 6.33 -7.02
N THR A 47 -7.81 7.20 -7.56
CA THR A 47 -8.40 7.04 -8.89
C THR A 47 -7.53 7.65 -9.99
N LYS A 48 -6.42 8.31 -9.65
CA LYS A 48 -5.45 8.84 -10.61
C LYS A 48 -4.53 7.73 -11.11
N PHE A 49 -4.32 7.66 -12.42
CA PHE A 49 -3.39 6.69 -13.01
C PHE A 49 -1.95 7.22 -13.06
N LEU A 50 -1.78 8.54 -13.14
CA LEU A 50 -0.49 9.22 -13.21
C LEU A 50 -0.32 10.22 -12.05
N LYS A 51 0.94 10.56 -11.71
CA LYS A 51 1.26 11.53 -10.65
C LYS A 51 0.54 12.88 -10.85
N ASN A 52 0.48 13.35 -12.10
CA ASN A 52 -0.23 14.57 -12.50
C ASN A 52 -1.54 14.25 -13.27
N GLY A 53 -2.17 13.10 -13.00
CA GLY A 53 -3.41 12.64 -13.64
C GLY A 53 -4.69 13.18 -13.00
N SER A 54 -5.84 12.75 -13.53
CA SER A 54 -7.17 13.21 -13.10
C SER A 54 -7.79 12.27 -12.07
N LEU A 55 -8.53 12.84 -11.11
CA LEU A 55 -9.38 12.02 -10.21
C LEU A 55 -10.48 11.27 -10.96
N TRP A 56 -10.73 11.64 -12.22
CA TRP A 56 -11.69 10.98 -13.11
C TRP A 56 -11.06 9.91 -14.02
N ASP A 57 -9.75 9.60 -13.90
CA ASP A 57 -9.09 8.62 -14.78
C ASP A 57 -9.80 7.24 -14.70
N LEU A 58 -10.14 6.78 -13.50
CA LEU A 58 -10.90 5.54 -13.31
C LEU A 58 -12.29 5.58 -13.94
N MET A 59 -13.07 6.64 -13.70
CA MET A 59 -14.44 6.71 -14.26
C MET A 59 -14.42 6.84 -15.78
N SER A 60 -13.50 7.63 -16.33
CA SER A 60 -13.38 7.84 -17.77
C SER A 60 -12.85 6.61 -18.54
N SER A 61 -12.06 5.75 -17.89
CA SER A 61 -11.62 4.47 -18.46
C SER A 61 -12.61 3.33 -18.25
N THR A 62 -13.64 3.53 -17.42
CA THR A 62 -14.71 2.56 -17.21
C THR A 62 -15.67 2.58 -18.40
N THR A 63 -15.88 1.41 -19.00
CA THR A 63 -16.79 1.20 -20.13
C THR A 63 -17.77 0.08 -19.80
N THR A 64 -18.85 -0.02 -20.59
CA THR A 64 -19.81 -1.13 -20.47
C THR A 64 -19.16 -2.50 -20.68
N SER A 65 -18.07 -2.58 -21.45
CA SER A 65 -17.36 -3.83 -21.72
C SER A 65 -16.40 -4.26 -20.61
N ASN A 66 -15.94 -3.33 -19.75
CA ASN A 66 -14.96 -3.64 -18.69
C ASN A 66 -15.54 -3.58 -17.26
N VAL A 67 -16.71 -2.97 -17.05
CA VAL A 67 -17.32 -2.86 -15.71
C VAL A 67 -17.61 -4.23 -15.09
N MET A 68 -18.19 -5.17 -15.85
CA MET A 68 -18.49 -6.52 -15.34
C MET A 68 -17.20 -7.31 -15.01
N PRO A 69 -16.18 -7.36 -15.89
CA PRO A 69 -14.89 -7.93 -15.53
C PRO A 69 -14.24 -7.31 -14.28
N MET A 70 -14.29 -5.98 -14.13
CA MET A 70 -13.74 -5.31 -12.94
C MET A 70 -14.45 -5.75 -11.66
N MET A 71 -15.78 -5.89 -11.69
CA MET A 71 -16.57 -6.36 -10.55
C MET A 71 -16.25 -7.83 -10.20
N HIS A 72 -16.13 -8.71 -11.20
CA HIS A 72 -15.77 -10.11 -10.97
C HIS A 72 -14.43 -10.25 -10.27
N VAL A 73 -13.40 -9.50 -10.70
CA VAL A 73 -12.09 -9.53 -10.02
C VAL A 73 -12.20 -9.13 -8.55
N GLY A 74 -13.04 -8.14 -8.23
CA GLY A 74 -13.28 -7.70 -6.85
C GLY A 74 -13.96 -8.78 -6.00
N LEU A 75 -14.90 -9.53 -6.58
CA LEU A 75 -15.60 -10.63 -5.89
C LEU A 75 -14.69 -11.86 -5.73
N ASP A 76 -13.95 -12.23 -6.77
CA ASP A 76 -13.04 -13.38 -6.75
C ASP A 76 -11.87 -13.18 -5.76
N ASN A 77 -11.54 -11.92 -5.45
CA ASN A 77 -10.45 -11.56 -4.53
C ASN A 77 -10.97 -10.80 -3.30
N PHE A 78 -12.17 -11.14 -2.84
CA PHE A 78 -12.84 -10.41 -1.76
C PHE A 78 -11.99 -10.27 -0.49
N ASP A 79 -11.25 -11.30 -0.08
CA ASP A 79 -10.36 -11.23 1.08
C ASP A 79 -9.25 -10.20 0.91
N LEU A 80 -8.65 -10.13 -0.29
CA LEU A 80 -7.65 -9.12 -0.62
C LEU A 80 -8.27 -7.72 -0.63
N VAL A 81 -9.45 -7.56 -1.24
CA VAL A 81 -10.16 -6.27 -1.25
C VAL A 81 -10.46 -5.81 0.18
N LYS A 82 -10.98 -6.69 1.02
CA LYS A 82 -11.25 -6.43 2.44
C LYS A 82 -9.98 -6.04 3.19
N TYR A 83 -8.88 -6.75 2.95
CA TYR A 83 -7.58 -6.41 3.54
C TYR A 83 -7.09 -5.03 3.09
N LEU A 84 -7.16 -4.70 1.80
CA LEU A 84 -6.74 -3.39 1.30
C LEU A 84 -7.59 -2.25 1.87
N VAL A 85 -8.91 -2.47 2.00
CA VAL A 85 -9.81 -1.50 2.64
C VAL A 85 -9.45 -1.29 4.11
N SER A 86 -9.18 -2.37 4.87
CA SER A 86 -8.80 -2.23 6.28
C SER A 86 -7.48 -1.46 6.44
N GLN A 87 -6.52 -1.68 5.54
CA GLN A 87 -5.25 -0.96 5.52
C GLN A 87 -5.43 0.54 5.23
N VAL A 88 -6.32 0.90 4.29
CA VAL A 88 -6.64 2.30 3.97
C VAL A 88 -7.29 3.01 5.17
N MET A 89 -8.07 2.28 5.98
CA MET A 89 -8.75 2.81 7.16
C MET A 89 -7.84 2.99 8.39
N LEU A 90 -6.59 2.51 8.36
CA LEU A 90 -5.66 2.66 9.48
C LEU A 90 -5.30 4.13 9.73
N SER A 91 -5.39 4.53 11.01
CA SER A 91 -4.92 5.82 11.51
C SER A 91 -3.39 5.91 11.55
N GLU A 92 -2.84 7.09 11.80
CA GLU A 92 -1.39 7.24 12.01
C GLU A 92 -0.94 6.51 13.28
N GLU A 93 -1.76 6.53 14.33
CA GLU A 93 -1.52 5.79 15.56
C GLU A 93 -1.46 4.28 15.30
N ASP A 94 -2.43 3.72 14.55
CA ASP A 94 -2.43 2.28 14.21
C ASP A 94 -1.18 1.88 13.42
N ARG A 95 -0.76 2.74 12.47
CA ARG A 95 0.46 2.51 11.68
C ARG A 95 1.71 2.56 12.54
N PHE A 96 1.73 3.42 13.56
CA PHE A 96 2.85 3.52 14.49
C PHE A 96 2.88 2.35 15.48
N GLU A 97 1.73 1.86 15.94
CA GLU A 97 1.67 0.63 16.74
C GLU A 97 2.16 -0.58 15.93
N ALA A 98 1.77 -0.69 14.65
CA ALA A 98 2.31 -1.74 13.77
C ALA A 98 3.83 -1.66 13.59
N LEU A 99 4.42 -0.46 13.62
CA LEU A 99 5.88 -0.28 13.62
C LEU A 99 6.51 -0.80 14.91
N LYS A 100 5.85 -0.64 16.08
CA LYS A 100 6.38 -1.11 17.37
C LYS A 100 6.33 -2.61 17.54
N GLU A 101 5.41 -3.28 16.86
CA GLU A 101 5.37 -4.75 16.80
C GLU A 101 6.55 -5.35 16.01
N TYR A 102 7.28 -4.52 15.27
CA TYR A 102 8.39 -4.88 14.39
C TYR A 102 9.76 -4.45 14.94
#